data_AF-A0A1W9M768-F1
#
_entry.id   AF-A0A1W9M768-F1
#
_cell.length_a   1.000
_cell.length_b   1.000
_cell.length_c   1.000
_cell.angle_alpha   90.00
_cell.angle_beta   90.00
_cell.angle_gamma   90.00
#
_symmetry.space_group_name_H-M   'P 1'
#
loop_
_entity.id
_entity.type
_entity.pdbx_description
1 polymer ?
#
loop_
_entity_poly.entity_id
_entity_poly.type
_entity_poly.pdbx_seq_one_letter_code
_entity_poly.pdbx_strand_id
1 'polypeptide(L)'
;MKELEKTKEQLIEETEALRRRIAELESKIAASESKAARTDSIPKERAPRTEINASIEFIADFDIVEAKGINFSDSGICFELNEDLPFEMQFSLEGKIHRYRACLVWVKRMCKGGYRFGMQFVPPEAYPRF
;
A
#
# COMPACT_ATOMS: atom_id res chain seq x y z
N MET A 1 -51.47 8.13 -1.11
CA MET A 1 -50.65 7.72 0.04
C MET A 1 -50.74 8.84 1.06
N LYS A 2 -51.28 8.59 2.26
CA LYS A 2 -51.37 9.62 3.30
C LYS A 2 -50.03 9.67 4.03
N GLU A 3 -49.27 10.73 3.84
CA GLU A 3 -48.17 11.08 4.73
C GLU A 3 -48.79 11.37 6.10
N LEU A 4 -48.57 10.46 7.05
CA LEU A 4 -48.83 10.74 8.46
C LEU A 4 -47.77 11.75 8.88
N GLU A 5 -48.14 13.03 8.94
CA GLU A 5 -47.31 14.08 9.52
C GLU A 5 -47.03 13.71 10.98
N LYS A 6 -45.83 13.18 11.23
CA LYS A 6 -45.35 12.86 12.57
C LYS A 6 -45.30 14.16 13.38
N THR A 7 -45.83 14.13 14.59
CA THR A 7 -45.75 15.30 15.47
C THR A 7 -44.30 15.56 15.87
N LYS A 8 -43.98 16.81 16.20
CA LYS A 8 -42.63 17.20 16.64
C LYS A 8 -42.09 16.33 17.76
N GLU A 9 -42.96 15.88 18.66
CA GLU A 9 -42.62 14.99 19.79
C GLU A 9 -42.22 13.59 19.31
N GLN A 10 -42.93 13.03 18.33
CA GLN A 10 -42.58 11.74 17.72
C GLN A 10 -41.25 11.81 16.98
N LEU A 11 -40.96 12.93 16.31
CA LEU A 11 -39.67 13.14 15.65
C LEU A 11 -38.52 13.26 16.66
N ILE A 12 -38.76 13.93 17.79
CA ILE A 12 -37.76 14.03 18.87
C ILE A 12 -37.45 12.64 19.44
N GLU A 13 -38.48 11.85 19.76
CA GLU A 13 -38.32 10.49 20.28
C GLU A 13 -37.55 9.58 19.31
N GLU A 14 -37.87 9.65 18.02
CA GLU A 14 -37.18 8.88 16.98
C GLU A 14 -35.71 9.31 16.85
N THR A 15 -35.42 10.61 16.91
CA THR A 15 -34.02 11.09 16.87
C THR A 15 -33.22 10.68 18.09
N GLU A 16 -33.81 10.64 19.28
CA GLU A 16 -33.15 10.15 20.49
C GLU A 16 -32.88 8.65 20.43
N ALA A 17 -33.84 7.87 19.93
CA ALA A 17 -33.68 6.43 19.73
C ALA A 17 -32.57 6.13 18.71
N LEU A 18 -32.50 6.88 17.61
CA LEU A 18 -31.44 6.76 16.61
C LEU A 18 -30.07 7.13 17.17
N ARG A 19 -29.97 8.22 17.94
CA ARG A 19 -28.71 8.62 18.60
C ARG A 19 -28.20 7.54 19.56
N ARG A 20 -29.09 6.91 20.34
CA ARG A 20 -28.71 5.79 21.24
C ARG A 20 -28.19 4.59 20.45
N ARG A 21 -28.82 4.27 19.32
CA ARG A 21 -28.43 3.15 18.47
C ARG A 21 -27.10 3.38 17.75
N ILE A 22 -26.83 4.62 17.33
CA ILE A 22 -25.53 5.01 16.78
C ILE A 22 -24.43 4.84 17.84
N ALA A 23 -24.63 5.34 19.06
CA ALA A 23 -23.65 5.20 20.13
C ALA A 23 -23.33 3.72 20.48
N GLU A 24 -24.35 2.86 20.45
CA GLU A 24 -24.17 1.41 20.67
C GLU A 24 -23.37 0.76 19.53
N LEU A 25 -23.65 1.14 18.28
CA LEU A 25 -22.94 0.63 17.11
C LEU A 25 -21.49 1.13 17.07
N GLU A 26 -21.23 2.39 17.39
CA GLU A 26 -19.88 2.95 17.53
C GLU A 26 -19.08 2.22 18.60
N SER A 27 -19.68 1.91 19.75
CA SER A 27 -19.05 1.10 20.80
C SER A 27 -18.72 -0.32 20.33
N LYS A 28 -19.62 -0.96 19.58
CA LYS A 28 -19.39 -2.29 18.99
C LYS A 28 -18.32 -2.28 17.91
N ILE A 29 -18.25 -1.23 17.09
CA ILE A 29 -17.18 -1.02 16.10
C ILE A 29 -15.85 -0.85 16.81
N ALA A 30 -15.76 0.01 17.84
CA ALA A 30 -14.52 0.17 18.61
C ALA A 30 -14.07 -1.14 19.31
N ALA A 31 -15.02 -1.94 19.81
CA ALA A 31 -14.73 -3.25 20.41
C ALA A 31 -14.35 -4.33 19.36
N SER A 32 -14.85 -4.20 18.12
CA SER A 32 -14.52 -5.04 16.98
C SER A 32 -13.15 -4.68 16.40
N GLU A 33 -12.84 -3.40 16.24
CA GLU A 33 -11.54 -2.88 15.79
C GLU A 33 -10.43 -3.27 16.76
N SER A 34 -10.70 -3.23 18.07
CA SER A 34 -9.73 -3.67 19.08
C SER A 34 -9.55 -5.20 19.17
N LYS A 35 -10.48 -5.99 18.64
CA LYS A 35 -10.31 -7.45 18.47
C LYS A 35 -9.66 -7.82 17.13
N ALA A 36 -10.00 -7.12 16.04
CA ALA A 36 -9.36 -7.27 14.74
C ALA A 36 -7.89 -6.80 14.77
N ALA A 37 -7.56 -5.77 15.55
CA ALA A 37 -6.19 -5.32 15.77
C ALA A 37 -5.33 -6.30 16.59
N ARG A 38 -5.91 -7.35 17.20
CA ARG A 38 -5.16 -8.34 18.00
C ARG A 38 -4.81 -9.62 17.23
N THR A 39 -5.21 -9.75 15.96
CA THR A 39 -4.95 -10.99 15.20
C THR A 39 -3.87 -10.86 14.12
N ASP A 40 -3.40 -9.66 13.76
CA ASP A 40 -2.43 -9.49 12.65
C ASP A 40 -1.21 -8.60 12.95
N SER A 41 -0.55 -8.76 14.10
CA SER A 41 0.80 -8.21 14.24
C SER A 41 1.66 -8.97 15.25
N ILE A 42 2.07 -10.19 14.90
CA ILE A 42 3.46 -10.55 15.23
C ILE A 42 4.30 -9.62 14.35
N PRO A 43 5.10 -8.69 14.89
CA PRO A 43 5.99 -7.90 14.06
C PRO A 43 6.90 -8.90 13.35
N LYS A 44 6.74 -9.06 12.02
CA LYS A 44 7.74 -9.74 11.21
C LYS A 44 9.02 -8.95 11.39
N GLU A 45 9.92 -9.47 12.22
CA GLU A 45 11.21 -8.87 12.48
C GLU A 45 11.91 -8.68 11.14
N ARG A 46 12.26 -7.42 10.82
CA ARG A 46 12.93 -7.12 9.56
C ARG A 46 14.29 -7.80 9.58
N ALA A 47 14.61 -8.55 8.53
CA ALA A 47 15.92 -9.15 8.38
C ALA A 47 17.02 -8.06 8.51
N PRO A 48 18.16 -8.39 9.17
CA PRO A 48 19.27 -7.46 9.32
C PRO A 48 19.77 -6.99 7.94
N ARG A 49 20.17 -5.72 7.85
CA ARG A 49 20.68 -5.12 6.61
C ARG A 49 22.18 -4.91 6.75
N THR A 50 22.93 -5.42 5.78
CA THR A 50 24.38 -5.24 5.70
C THR A 50 24.70 -4.18 4.65
N GLU A 51 25.62 -3.29 4.96
CA GLU A 51 26.15 -2.33 3.98
C GLU A 51 26.98 -3.08 2.93
N ILE A 52 26.70 -2.82 1.65
CA ILE A 52 27.45 -3.38 0.54
C ILE A 52 27.93 -2.26 -0.36
N ASN A 53 29.15 -2.39 -0.89
CA ASN A 53 29.66 -1.55 -1.95
C ASN A 53 29.70 -2.38 -3.25
N ALA A 54 28.60 -2.34 -3.99
CA ALA A 54 28.43 -3.07 -5.24
C ALA A 54 27.87 -2.15 -6.32
N SER A 55 28.38 -2.28 -7.55
CA SER A 55 27.73 -1.68 -8.72
C SER A 55 26.51 -2.53 -9.10
N ILE A 56 25.35 -1.88 -9.22
CA ILE A 56 24.07 -2.53 -9.51
C ILE A 56 23.54 -2.02 -10.85
N GLU A 57 23.28 -2.95 -11.76
CA GLU A 57 22.59 -2.72 -13.03
C GLU A 57 21.11 -3.06 -12.85
N PHE A 58 20.24 -2.13 -13.24
CA PHE A 58 18.79 -2.30 -13.24
C PHE A 58 18.33 -2.55 -14.67
N ILE A 59 17.62 -3.65 -14.87
CA ILE A 59 16.99 -4.02 -16.13
C ILE A 59 15.48 -3.92 -15.90
N ALA A 60 14.92 -2.81 -16.38
CA ALA A 60 13.50 -2.54 -16.35
C ALA A 60 12.92 -2.92 -17.72
N ASP A 61 12.25 -4.06 -17.81
CA ASP A 61 11.57 -4.51 -19.02
C ASP A 61 10.06 -4.25 -18.86
N PHE A 62 9.68 -2.98 -19.01
CA PHE A 62 8.27 -2.56 -18.98
C PHE A 62 7.91 -2.00 -20.34
N ASP A 63 6.90 -2.57 -20.97
CA ASP A 63 6.42 -2.11 -22.28
C ASP A 63 5.47 -0.90 -22.09
N ILE A 64 4.26 -1.15 -21.58
CA ILE A 64 3.31 -0.12 -21.14
C ILE A 64 2.66 -0.62 -19.85
N VAL A 65 2.73 0.18 -18.78
CA VAL A 65 2.08 -0.13 -17.51
C VAL A 65 0.91 0.80 -17.32
N GLU A 66 -0.26 0.23 -17.08
CA GLU A 66 -1.47 0.99 -16.84
C GLU A 66 -1.43 1.63 -15.45
N ALA A 67 -1.61 2.96 -15.40
CA ALA A 67 -1.54 3.75 -14.20
C ALA A 67 -2.81 4.56 -13.99
N LYS A 68 -3.27 4.65 -12.76
CA LYS A 68 -4.39 5.50 -12.38
C LYS A 68 -3.86 6.86 -11.91
N GLY A 69 -4.21 7.91 -12.63
CA GLY A 69 -3.89 9.28 -12.22
C GLY A 69 -4.58 9.66 -10.91
N ILE A 70 -3.83 10.25 -9.99
CA ILE A 70 -4.34 10.80 -8.71
C ILE A 70 -4.55 12.31 -8.86
N ASN A 71 -3.55 13.04 -9.32
CA ASN A 71 -3.63 14.48 -9.57
C ASN A 71 -2.58 14.94 -10.60
N PHE A 72 -2.82 16.10 -11.20
CA PHE A 72 -1.96 16.73 -12.19
C PHE A 72 -1.92 18.24 -11.98
N SER A 73 -0.78 18.85 -12.25
CA SER A 73 -0.57 20.30 -12.29
C SER A 73 0.40 20.66 -13.42
N ASP A 74 0.58 21.96 -13.67
CA ASP A 74 1.54 22.45 -14.67
C ASP A 74 2.99 22.03 -14.39
N SER A 75 3.30 21.60 -13.16
CA SER A 75 4.65 21.24 -12.72
C SER A 75 4.84 19.76 -12.40
N GLY A 76 3.80 18.92 -12.49
CA GLY A 76 3.95 17.49 -12.19
C GLY A 76 2.66 16.68 -12.23
N ILE A 77 2.85 15.36 -12.12
CA ILE A 77 1.76 14.37 -12.08
C ILE A 77 2.00 13.38 -10.95
N CYS A 78 0.92 12.98 -10.28
CA CYS A 78 0.88 11.90 -9.31
C CYS A 78 -0.05 10.81 -9.82
N PHE A 79 0.40 9.57 -9.81
CA PHE A 79 -0.36 8.39 -10.23
C PHE A 79 -0.06 7.21 -9.32
N GLU A 80 -0.95 6.23 -9.31
CA GLU A 80 -0.80 4.94 -8.64
C GLU A 80 -0.82 3.81 -9.67
N LEU A 81 -0.17 2.71 -9.34
CA LEU A 81 -0.19 1.46 -10.09
C LEU A 81 -0.98 0.45 -9.28
N ASN A 82 -1.81 -0.35 -9.95
CA ASN A 82 -2.54 -1.43 -9.30
C ASN A 82 -1.71 -2.71 -9.19
N GLU A 83 -0.61 -2.79 -9.94
CA GLU A 83 0.29 -3.93 -9.99
C GLU A 83 1.70 -3.50 -9.55
N ASP A 84 2.41 -4.43 -8.93
CA ASP A 84 3.81 -4.22 -8.58
C ASP A 84 4.66 -4.15 -9.86
N LEU A 85 5.68 -3.29 -9.85
CA LEU A 85 6.69 -3.22 -10.92
C LEU A 85 7.89 -4.09 -10.55
N PRO A 86 8.03 -5.29 -11.11
CA PRO A 86 9.21 -6.11 -10.89
C PRO A 86 10.38 -5.62 -11.75
N PHE A 87 11.51 -5.37 -11.10
CA PHE A 87 12.78 -5.04 -11.75
C PHE A 87 13.67 -6.27 -11.75
N GLU A 88 14.33 -6.54 -12.87
CA GLU A 88 15.49 -7.42 -12.89
C GLU A 88 16.74 -6.63 -12.48
N MET A 89 17.59 -7.25 -11.67
CA MET A 89 18.83 -6.66 -11.20
C MET A 89 19.97 -7.63 -11.41
N GLN A 90 21.10 -7.09 -11.83
CA GLN A 90 22.38 -7.78 -11.86
C GLN A 90 23.42 -6.97 -11.09
N PHE A 91 24.13 -7.61 -10.17
CA PHE A 91 25.23 -6.97 -9.45
C PHE A 91 26.32 -7.95 -9.05
N SER A 92 27.54 -7.43 -8.93
CA SER A 92 28.69 -8.20 -8.47
C SER A 92 28.82 -8.08 -6.95
N LEU A 93 28.76 -9.20 -6.24
CA LEU A 93 28.99 -9.30 -4.81
C LEU A 93 30.03 -10.40 -4.56
N GLU A 94 31.10 -10.07 -3.83
CA GLU A 94 32.19 -11.02 -3.52
C GLU A 94 32.80 -11.72 -4.78
N GLY A 95 32.87 -10.98 -5.89
CA GLY A 95 33.41 -11.48 -7.16
C GLY A 95 32.47 -12.43 -7.92
N LYS A 96 31.23 -12.62 -7.45
CA LYS A 96 30.19 -13.40 -8.14
C LYS A 96 29.12 -12.47 -8.70
N ILE A 97 28.63 -12.78 -9.89
CA ILE A 97 27.48 -12.09 -10.48
C ILE A 97 26.22 -12.72 -9.89
N HIS A 98 25.39 -11.88 -9.29
CA HIS A 98 24.08 -12.25 -8.79
C HIS A 98 23.00 -11.63 -9.67
N ARG A 99 21.94 -12.42 -9.92
CA ARG A 99 20.74 -11.97 -10.60
C ARG A 99 19.54 -12.15 -9.69
N TYR A 100 18.76 -11.09 -9.52
CA TYR A 100 17.57 -11.08 -8.68
C TYR A 100 16.44 -10.32 -9.36
N ARG A 101 15.21 -10.69 -9.02
CA ARG A 101 14.02 -9.91 -9.33
C ARG A 101 13.49 -9.29 -8.05
N ALA A 102 13.06 -8.03 -8.10
CA ALA A 102 12.51 -7.34 -6.92
C ALA A 102 11.44 -6.32 -7.29
N CYS A 103 10.46 -6.15 -6.41
CA CYS A 103 9.45 -5.11 -6.53
C CYS A 103 9.84 -3.87 -5.71
N LEU A 104 9.47 -2.70 -6.21
CA LEU A 104 9.66 -1.43 -5.51
C LEU A 104 8.70 -1.31 -4.32
N VAL A 105 9.22 -1.12 -3.11
CA VAL A 105 8.42 -0.92 -1.89
C VAL A 105 8.30 0.56 -1.54
N TRP A 106 9.37 1.33 -1.73
CA TRP A 106 9.36 2.77 -1.52
C TRP A 106 10.50 3.45 -2.27
N VAL A 107 10.30 4.73 -2.58
CA VAL A 107 11.32 5.60 -3.16
C VAL A 107 11.40 6.89 -2.35
N LYS A 108 12.61 7.39 -2.13
CA LYS A 108 12.85 8.67 -1.45
C LYS A 108 13.85 9.51 -2.24
N ARG A 109 13.46 10.72 -2.62
CA ARG A 109 14.39 11.71 -3.20
C ARG A 109 15.35 12.20 -2.11
N MET A 110 16.64 12.25 -2.42
CA MET A 110 17.67 12.72 -1.50
C MET A 110 17.89 14.23 -1.63
N CYS A 111 18.32 14.89 -0.56
CA CYS A 111 18.43 16.35 -0.49
C CYS A 111 19.43 16.97 -1.49
N LYS A 112 20.41 16.19 -1.96
CA LYS A 112 21.42 16.63 -2.94
C LYS A 112 21.12 16.15 -4.38
N GLY A 113 19.88 15.70 -4.63
CA GLY A 113 19.54 15.00 -5.87
C GLY A 113 19.74 13.49 -5.74
N GLY A 114 19.25 12.74 -6.73
CA GLY A 114 19.19 11.28 -6.72
C GLY A 114 18.04 10.72 -5.87
N TYR A 115 17.93 9.40 -5.90
CA TYR A 115 16.83 8.65 -5.28
C TYR A 115 17.38 7.43 -4.53
N ARG A 116 16.79 7.11 -3.39
CA ARG A 116 16.99 5.86 -2.68
C ARG A 116 15.76 4.99 -2.87
N PHE A 117 15.98 3.78 -3.36
CA PHE A 117 14.95 2.78 -3.61
C PHE A 117 15.03 1.71 -2.53
N GLY A 118 13.90 1.39 -1.91
CA GLY A 118 13.76 0.21 -1.07
C GLY A 118 12.96 -0.83 -1.83
N MET A 119 13.54 -2.01 -2.01
CA MET A 119 12.96 -3.06 -2.82
C MET A 119 12.84 -4.36 -2.04
N GLN A 120 11.93 -5.22 -2.49
CA GLN A 120 11.71 -6.55 -1.92
C GLN A 120 11.97 -7.59 -2.99
N PHE A 121 12.89 -8.52 -2.71
CA PHE A 121 13.13 -9.64 -3.61
C PHE A 121 11.88 -10.48 -3.76
N VAL A 122 11.60 -10.86 -5.01
CA VAL A 122 10.55 -11.80 -5.38
C VAL A 122 11.16 -13.03 -6.02
N PRO A 123 10.51 -14.19 -5.93
CA PRO A 123 10.94 -15.36 -6.67
C PRO A 123 11.04 -15.00 -8.17
N PRO A 124 12.03 -15.56 -8.90
CA PRO A 124 11.99 -15.50 -10.35
C PRO A 124 10.68 -16.14 -10.81
N GLU A 125 9.97 -15.49 -11.74
CA GLU A 125 8.82 -16.11 -12.38
C GLU A 125 9.27 -17.42 -13.02
N ALA A 126 8.46 -18.47 -12.88
CA ALA A 126 8.66 -19.67 -13.68
C ALA A 126 8.48 -19.24 -15.14
N TYR A 127 9.50 -19.47 -15.98
CA TYR A 127 9.39 -19.25 -17.42
C TYR A 127 8.06 -19.83 -17.91
N PRO A 128 7.26 -19.08 -18.70
CA PRO A 128 6.10 -19.67 -19.34
C PRO A 128 6.59 -20.89 -20.12
N ARG A 129 6.02 -22.06 -19.80
CA ARG A 129 6.22 -23.25 -20.62
C ARG A 129 5.50 -22.97 -21.94
N PHE A 130 6.27 -22.60 -22.96
CA PHE A 130 5.81 -22.59 -24.35
C PHE A 130 5.49 -24.02 -24.81
#